data_AF-A0A1H3QZP9-F1
#
_entry.id   AF-A0A1H3QZP9-F1
#
_cell.length_a   1.000
_cell.length_b   1.000
_cell.length_c   1.000
_cell.angle_alpha   90.00
_cell.angle_beta   90.00
_cell.angle_gamma   90.00
#
_symmetry.space_group_name_H-M   'P 1'
#
loop_
_entity.id
_entity.type
_entity.pdbx_description
1 polymer ?
#
loop_
_entity_poly.entity_id
_entity_poly.type
_entity_poly.pdbx_seq_one_letter_code
_entity_poly.pdbx_strand_id
1 'polypeptide(L)'
;MRGSTANGFDVFIGYNGRDRGRVLPIVRALRSRGIAAWVDEFELPPGRLFQDEIDRVLRSCRSAALFVGADGVGPWEQLEIKAAISQFLRRGLPVIPVLLDDAGPEPDLPLFLREFRMVRFAQETAFDLTISDLVWGITGSRDENVGARRTGSVGA
;
A
#
# COMPACT_ATOMS: atom_id res chain seq x y z
N MET A 1 -8.99 24.43 10.38
CA MET A 1 -7.96 23.99 9.41
C MET A 1 -6.62 23.97 10.14
N ARG A 2 -6.02 22.79 10.37
CA ARG A 2 -4.67 22.70 10.94
C ARG A 2 -3.69 22.55 9.78
N GLY A 3 -2.79 23.51 9.67
CA GLY A 3 -1.66 23.47 8.75
C GLY A 3 -0.74 22.30 9.11
N SER A 4 -0.30 21.58 8.07
CA SER A 4 0.66 20.50 8.17
C SER A 4 2.06 21.08 8.34
N THR A 5 2.60 21.01 9.55
CA THR A 5 4.04 21.16 9.77
C THR A 5 4.50 19.98 10.64
N ALA A 6 5.34 19.12 10.06
CA ALA A 6 6.12 18.03 10.66
C ALA A 6 5.47 16.64 10.91
N ASN A 7 4.64 16.11 10.00
CA ASN A 7 4.27 14.67 10.05
C ASN A 7 4.40 14.03 8.66
N GLY A 8 5.39 13.13 8.51
CA GLY A 8 5.59 12.37 7.26
C GLY A 8 4.42 11.43 6.97
N PHE A 9 4.32 10.96 5.73
CA PHE A 9 3.30 9.97 5.33
C PHE A 9 3.55 8.62 6.02
N ASP A 10 2.49 7.96 6.44
CA ASP A 10 2.57 6.62 7.03
C ASP A 10 2.87 5.58 5.95
N VAL A 11 2.35 5.78 4.74
CA VAL A 11 2.51 4.85 3.62
C VAL A 11 2.62 5.57 2.29
N PHE A 12 3.58 5.16 1.47
CA PHE A 12 3.62 5.43 0.04
C PHE A 12 2.77 4.40 -0.73
N ILE A 13 1.92 4.84 -1.65
CA ILE A 13 1.09 3.99 -2.48
C ILE A 13 1.66 3.96 -3.91
N GLY A 14 2.30 2.86 -4.29
CA GLY A 14 2.74 2.60 -5.66
C GLY A 14 1.78 1.64 -6.36
N TYR A 15 1.47 1.88 -7.63
CA TYR A 15 0.51 1.08 -8.39
C TYR A 15 0.65 1.33 -9.90
N ASN A 16 0.21 0.36 -10.70
CA ASN A 16 0.02 0.56 -12.13
C ASN A 16 -1.15 1.52 -12.37
N GLY A 17 -0.98 2.55 -13.21
CA GLY A 17 -2.04 3.52 -13.49
C GLY A 17 -3.36 2.91 -14.03
N ARG A 18 -3.31 1.70 -14.60
CA ARG A 18 -4.50 0.93 -15.00
C ARG A 18 -5.35 0.45 -13.81
N ASP A 19 -4.73 0.27 -12.65
CA ASP A 19 -5.35 -0.21 -11.42
C ASP A 19 -5.94 0.90 -10.55
N ARG A 20 -5.82 2.17 -10.99
CA ARG A 20 -6.30 3.37 -10.29
C ARG A 20 -7.72 3.21 -9.72
N GLY A 21 -8.64 2.67 -10.52
CA GLY A 21 -10.04 2.50 -10.12
C GLY A 21 -10.23 1.61 -8.89
N ARG A 22 -9.33 0.63 -8.69
CA ARG A 22 -9.33 -0.33 -7.58
C ARG A 22 -8.50 0.16 -6.39
N VAL A 23 -7.42 0.90 -6.65
CA VAL A 23 -6.51 1.42 -5.62
C VAL A 23 -7.13 2.59 -4.85
N LEU A 24 -7.77 3.56 -5.53
CA LEU A 24 -8.28 4.76 -4.87
C LEU A 24 -9.33 4.50 -3.77
N PRO A 25 -10.28 3.55 -3.92
CA PRO A 25 -11.17 3.15 -2.83
C PRO A 25 -10.42 2.65 -1.59
N ILE A 26 -9.36 1.86 -1.78
CA ILE A 26 -8.51 1.36 -0.68
C ILE A 26 -7.76 2.51 0.00
N VAL A 27 -7.21 3.46 -0.78
CA VAL A 27 -6.55 4.67 -0.24
C VAL A 27 -7.52 5.50 0.61
N ARG A 28 -8.77 5.68 0.15
CA ARG A 28 -9.81 6.37 0.93
C ARG A 28 -10.12 5.63 2.22
N ALA A 29 -10.22 4.30 2.19
CA ALA A 29 -10.46 3.46 3.36
C ALA A 29 -9.30 3.49 4.38
N LEU A 30 -8.05 3.64 3.92
CA LEU A 30 -6.89 3.90 4.77
C LEU A 30 -6.97 5.29 5.42
N ARG A 31 -7.23 6.33 4.62
CA ARG A 31 -7.35 7.71 5.11
C ARG A 31 -8.50 7.87 6.11
N SER A 32 -9.63 7.19 5.91
CA SER A 32 -10.76 7.20 6.86
C SER A 32 -10.41 6.53 8.20
N ARG A 33 -9.36 5.72 8.24
CA ARG A 33 -8.80 5.08 9.44
C ARG A 33 -7.62 5.87 10.04
N GLY A 34 -7.40 7.10 9.58
CA GLY A 34 -6.36 7.99 10.10
C GLY A 34 -4.96 7.74 9.53
N ILE A 35 -4.82 6.88 8.51
CA ILE A 35 -3.53 6.63 7.85
C ILE A 35 -3.23 7.74 6.85
N ALA A 36 -2.08 8.40 7.00
CA ALA A 36 -1.57 9.37 6.04
C ALA A 36 -0.97 8.65 4.83
N ALA A 37 -1.82 8.30 3.85
CA ALA A 37 -1.40 7.64 2.61
C ALA A 37 -1.05 8.66 1.52
N TRP A 38 0.18 8.62 1.02
CA TRP A 38 0.63 9.37 -0.15
C TRP A 38 0.27 8.59 -1.42
N VAL A 39 -0.43 9.23 -2.35
CA VAL A 39 -0.73 8.69 -3.68
C VAL A 39 -0.61 9.83 -4.69
N ASP A 40 0.01 9.54 -5.84
CA ASP A 40 0.30 10.52 -6.88
C ASP A 40 -0.91 11.38 -7.26
N GLU A 41 -2.09 10.77 -7.39
CA GLU A 41 -3.33 11.42 -7.77
C GLU A 41 -3.73 12.61 -6.88
N PHE A 42 -3.41 12.56 -5.60
CA PHE A 42 -3.76 13.62 -4.65
C PHE A 42 -2.57 14.48 -4.24
N GLU A 43 -1.37 13.95 -4.34
CA GLU A 43 -0.18 14.54 -3.71
C GLU A 43 0.88 15.00 -4.70
N LEU A 44 0.72 14.74 -6.00
CA LEU A 44 1.63 15.21 -7.05
C LEU A 44 1.09 16.49 -7.71
N PRO A 45 1.72 17.66 -7.48
CA PRO A 45 1.31 18.90 -8.13
C PRO A 45 1.63 18.88 -9.63
N PRO A 46 0.75 19.45 -10.48
CA PRO A 46 1.07 19.68 -11.89
C PRO A 46 2.38 20.48 -12.05
N GLY A 47 3.18 20.10 -13.05
CA GLY A 47 4.47 20.75 -13.33
C GLY A 47 5.64 20.24 -12.49
N ARG A 48 5.44 19.25 -11.60
CA ARG A 48 6.53 18.54 -10.94
C ARG A 48 6.99 17.32 -11.72
N LEU A 49 8.27 17.00 -11.60
CA LEU A 49 8.79 15.72 -12.07
C LEU A 49 8.33 14.63 -11.12
N PHE A 50 7.63 13.64 -11.67
CA PHE A 50 7.09 12.49 -10.96
C PHE A 50 8.16 11.78 -10.10
N GLN A 51 9.34 11.54 -10.69
CA GLN A 51 10.44 10.85 -10.03
C GLN A 51 10.97 11.57 -8.78
N ASP A 52 11.08 12.91 -8.83
CA ASP A 52 11.62 13.70 -7.72
C ASP A 52 10.70 13.63 -6.51
N GLU A 53 9.38 13.69 -6.74
CA GLU A 53 8.38 13.63 -5.67
C GLU A 53 8.30 12.22 -5.06
N ILE A 54 8.45 11.18 -5.88
CA ILE A 54 8.54 9.79 -5.41
C ILE A 54 9.80 9.56 -4.56
N ASP A 55 10.96 10.03 -5.01
CA ASP A 55 12.20 9.90 -4.23
C ASP A 55 12.07 10.65 -2.90
N ARG A 56 11.49 11.85 -2.92
CA ARG A 56 11.23 12.65 -1.71
C ARG A 56 10.34 11.92 -0.71
N VAL A 57 9.22 11.35 -1.16
CA VAL A 57 8.30 10.64 -0.25
C VAL A 57 8.90 9.32 0.23
N LEU A 58 9.53 8.52 -0.63
CA LEU A 58 10.14 7.24 -0.25
C LEU A 58 11.31 7.40 0.74
N ARG A 59 11.94 8.58 0.83
CA ARG A 59 12.94 8.91 1.86
C ARG A 59 12.34 9.19 3.24
N SER A 60 11.08 9.61 3.30
CA SER A 60 10.47 10.15 4.53
C SER A 60 9.23 9.37 5.00
N CYS A 61 8.59 8.57 4.15
CA CYS A 61 7.45 7.76 4.55
C CYS A 61 7.84 6.64 5.52
N ARG A 62 6.86 6.15 6.28
CA ARG A 62 7.08 5.09 7.29
C ARG A 62 6.94 3.67 6.73
N SER A 63 6.24 3.50 5.61
CA SER A 63 6.08 2.23 4.89
C SER A 63 5.81 2.47 3.40
N ALA A 64 5.85 1.41 2.60
CA ALA A 64 5.43 1.41 1.19
C ALA A 64 4.47 0.25 0.93
N ALA A 65 3.31 0.55 0.34
CA ALA A 65 2.36 -0.44 -0.17
C ALA A 65 2.36 -0.40 -1.70
N LEU A 66 2.64 -1.54 -2.31
CA LEU A 66 2.86 -1.69 -3.76
C LEU A 66 1.76 -2.58 -4.32
N PHE A 67 0.82 -1.98 -5.05
CA PHE A 67 -0.43 -2.60 -5.51
C PHE A 67 -0.27 -3.22 -6.89
N VAL A 68 -0.59 -4.50 -7.00
CA VAL A 68 -0.50 -5.26 -8.25
C VAL A 68 -1.86 -5.86 -8.58
N GLY A 69 -2.41 -5.49 -9.74
CA GLY A 69 -3.63 -6.07 -10.32
C GLY A 69 -3.35 -7.01 -11.49
N ALA A 70 -4.40 -7.26 -12.29
CA ALA A 70 -4.35 -8.18 -13.43
C ALA A 70 -3.31 -7.79 -14.50
N ASP A 71 -3.08 -6.48 -14.67
CA ASP A 71 -2.12 -5.93 -15.63
C ASP A 71 -0.66 -6.03 -15.16
N GLY A 72 -0.45 -6.55 -13.95
CA GLY A 72 0.87 -6.70 -13.35
C GLY A 72 1.58 -5.37 -13.12
N VAL A 73 2.89 -5.45 -12.93
CA VAL A 73 3.72 -4.29 -12.60
C VAL A 73 4.00 -3.43 -13.82
N GLY A 74 3.59 -2.16 -13.76
CA GLY A 74 3.85 -1.18 -14.82
C GLY A 74 5.35 -0.80 -14.95
N PRO A 75 5.82 -0.31 -16.11
CA PRO A 75 7.23 0.09 -16.28
C PRO A 75 7.71 1.13 -15.26
N TRP A 76 6.85 2.11 -14.93
CA TRP A 76 7.14 3.12 -13.91
C TRP A 76 7.14 2.53 -12.50
N GLU A 77 6.16 1.68 -12.20
CA GLU A 77 6.04 0.98 -10.93
C GLU A 77 7.26 0.08 -10.64
N GLN A 78 7.91 -0.50 -11.66
CA GLN A 78 9.16 -1.24 -11.46
C GLN A 78 10.26 -0.39 -10.80
N LEU A 79 10.34 0.90 -11.12
CA LEU A 79 11.30 1.80 -10.49
C LEU A 79 10.91 2.10 -9.04
N GLU A 80 9.62 2.27 -8.78
CA GLU A 80 9.07 2.46 -7.43
C GLU A 80 9.37 1.26 -6.53
N ILE A 81 9.14 0.03 -7.04
CA ILE A 81 9.45 -1.21 -6.34
C ILE A 81 10.94 -1.29 -6.02
N LYS A 82 11.82 -1.02 -7.00
CA LYS A 82 13.27 -1.01 -6.78
C LYS A 82 13.69 0.03 -5.73
N ALA A 83 13.09 1.22 -5.77
CA ALA A 83 13.37 2.29 -4.82
C ALA A 83 12.90 1.91 -3.40
N ALA A 84 11.69 1.36 -3.25
CA ALA A 84 11.16 0.87 -1.99
C ALA A 84 12.03 -0.24 -1.39
N ILE A 85 12.44 -1.24 -2.18
CA ILE A 85 13.37 -2.30 -1.75
C ILE A 85 14.72 -1.71 -1.34
N SER A 86 15.24 -0.72 -2.07
CA SER A 86 16.49 -0.03 -1.68
C SER A 86 16.34 0.68 -0.33
N GLN A 87 15.19 1.29 -0.04
CA GLN A 87 14.91 1.89 1.27
C GLN A 87 14.76 0.82 2.36
N PHE A 88 14.14 -0.33 2.06
CA PHE A 88 14.10 -1.47 2.98
C PHE A 88 15.52 -1.91 3.39
N LEU A 89 16.40 -2.12 2.42
CA LEU A 89 17.79 -2.54 2.69
C LEU A 89 18.58 -1.50 3.48
N ARG A 90 18.30 -0.20 3.30
CA ARG A 90 19.04 0.89 3.97
C ARG A 90 18.54 1.22 5.38
N ARG A 91 17.22 1.26 5.58
CA ARG A 91 16.60 1.78 6.80
C ARG A 91 15.48 0.91 7.38
N GLY A 92 15.29 -0.30 6.84
CA GLY A 92 14.23 -1.21 7.27
C GLY A 92 12.82 -0.72 6.95
N LEU A 93 12.65 0.10 5.89
CA LEU A 93 11.32 0.54 5.43
C LEU A 93 10.42 -0.68 5.18
N PRO A 94 9.30 -0.88 5.90
CA PRO A 94 8.34 -1.93 5.60
C PRO A 94 7.81 -1.79 4.17
N VAL A 95 7.95 -2.86 3.40
CA VAL A 95 7.42 -2.98 2.03
C VAL A 95 6.30 -4.03 2.05
N ILE A 96 5.12 -3.64 1.58
CA ILE A 96 3.89 -4.42 1.67
C ILE A 96 3.35 -4.61 0.25
N PRO A 97 3.57 -5.77 -0.38
CA PRO A 97 2.89 -6.09 -1.62
C PRO A 97 1.39 -6.23 -1.37
N VAL A 98 0.58 -5.56 -2.18
CA VAL A 98 -0.87 -5.59 -2.10
C VAL A 98 -1.41 -6.15 -3.40
N LEU A 99 -1.99 -7.34 -3.34
CA LEU A 99 -2.61 -7.98 -4.50
C LEU A 99 -4.06 -7.56 -4.59
N LEU A 100 -4.45 -6.98 -5.72
CA LEU A 100 -5.84 -6.65 -6.01
C LEU A 100 -6.64 -7.93 -6.32
N ASP A 101 -7.96 -7.78 -6.31
CA ASP A 101 -8.90 -8.90 -6.49
C ASP A 101 -8.83 -9.52 -7.89
N ASP A 102 -8.30 -8.80 -8.87
CA ASP A 102 -8.11 -9.24 -10.25
C ASP A 102 -6.68 -9.74 -10.56
N ALA A 103 -5.75 -9.69 -9.60
CA ALA A 103 -4.35 -10.11 -9.79
C ALA A 103 -4.18 -11.61 -10.11
N GLY A 104 -5.24 -12.40 -10.01
CA GLY A 104 -5.22 -13.85 -10.19
C GLY A 104 -4.50 -14.59 -9.04
N PRO A 105 -4.47 -15.93 -9.11
CA PRO A 105 -3.83 -16.76 -8.08
C PRO A 105 -2.30 -16.61 -8.08
N GLU A 106 -1.69 -16.47 -9.26
CA GLU A 106 -0.25 -16.38 -9.47
C GLU A 106 0.12 -15.10 -10.24
N PRO A 107 0.14 -13.93 -9.56
CA PRO A 107 0.51 -12.68 -10.20
C PRO A 107 1.99 -12.68 -10.61
N ASP A 108 2.30 -12.06 -11.75
CA ASP A 108 3.67 -11.86 -12.18
C ASP A 108 4.32 -10.72 -11.37
N LEU A 109 5.01 -11.11 -10.30
CA LEU A 109 5.70 -10.20 -9.40
C LEU A 109 7.21 -10.26 -9.60
N PRO A 110 7.92 -9.12 -9.48
CA PRO A 110 9.38 -9.09 -9.37
C PRO A 110 9.85 -10.01 -8.25
N LEU A 111 10.92 -10.77 -8.49
CA LEU A 111 11.42 -11.82 -7.60
C LEU A 111 11.53 -11.37 -6.14
N PHE A 112 12.22 -10.25 -5.89
CA PHE A 112 12.43 -9.76 -4.52
C PHE A 112 11.16 -9.20 -3.87
N LEU A 113 10.15 -8.80 -4.65
CA LEU A 113 8.87 -8.39 -4.08
C LEU A 113 8.11 -9.60 -3.50
N ARG A 114 8.36 -10.81 -4.01
CA ARG A 114 7.76 -12.06 -3.51
C ARG A 114 8.22 -12.46 -2.11
N GLU A 115 9.38 -11.97 -1.69
CA GLU A 115 9.96 -12.27 -0.38
C GLU A 115 9.26 -11.53 0.77
N PHE A 116 8.45 -10.52 0.47
CA PHE A 116 7.68 -9.78 1.47
C PHE A 116 6.32 -10.44 1.70
N ARG A 117 5.87 -10.43 2.97
CA ARG A 117 4.51 -10.88 3.31
C ARG A 117 3.48 -9.97 2.63
N MET A 118 2.56 -10.57 1.90
CA MET A 118 1.57 -9.87 1.08
C MET A 118 0.22 -9.71 1.80
N VAL A 119 -0.52 -8.68 1.38
CA VAL A 119 -1.95 -8.54 1.64
C VAL A 119 -2.71 -8.80 0.33
N ARG A 120 -3.72 -9.66 0.36
CA ARG A 120 -4.55 -9.96 -0.81
C ARG A 120 -5.98 -9.47 -0.59
N PHE A 121 -6.44 -8.59 -1.46
CA PHE A 121 -7.85 -8.23 -1.57
C PHE A 121 -8.60 -9.33 -2.32
N ALA A 122 -9.74 -9.70 -1.76
CA ALA A 122 -10.73 -10.57 -2.40
C ALA A 122 -12.00 -9.76 -2.63
N GLN A 123 -12.92 -10.29 -3.43
CA GLN A 123 -14.22 -9.67 -3.64
C GLN A 123 -14.96 -9.43 -2.30
N GLU A 124 -15.80 -8.40 -2.30
CA GLU A 124 -16.40 -7.59 -1.21
C GLU A 124 -16.56 -8.18 0.21
N THR A 125 -16.75 -9.48 0.39
CA THR A 125 -17.05 -10.11 1.70
C THR A 125 -15.92 -10.05 2.73
N ALA A 126 -14.67 -9.78 2.31
CA ALA A 126 -13.50 -9.73 3.22
C ALA A 126 -12.83 -8.35 3.32
N PHE A 127 -13.38 -7.31 2.68
CA PHE A 127 -12.69 -6.02 2.51
C PHE A 127 -12.20 -5.40 3.82
N ASP A 128 -13.04 -5.32 4.85
CA ASP A 128 -12.66 -4.71 6.13
C ASP A 128 -11.56 -5.46 6.87
N LEU A 129 -11.56 -6.80 6.80
CA LEU A 129 -10.51 -7.63 7.40
C LEU A 129 -9.18 -7.43 6.65
N THR A 130 -9.22 -7.39 5.33
CA THR A 130 -8.03 -7.15 4.51
C THR A 130 -7.47 -5.75 4.70
N ILE A 131 -8.32 -4.72 4.77
CA ILE A 131 -7.88 -3.35 5.10
C ILE A 131 -7.21 -3.33 6.47
N SER A 132 -7.74 -4.06 7.44
CA SER A 132 -7.15 -4.12 8.78
C SER A 132 -5.77 -4.80 8.78
N ASP A 133 -5.56 -5.84 7.96
CA ASP A 133 -4.24 -6.43 7.76
C ASP A 133 -3.27 -5.46 7.07
N LEU A 134 -3.73 -4.65 6.11
CA LEU A 134 -2.92 -3.61 5.50
C LEU A 134 -2.55 -2.51 6.50
N VAL A 135 -3.50 -2.05 7.32
CA VAL A 135 -3.25 -1.10 8.41
C VAL A 135 -2.23 -1.66 9.39
N TRP A 136 -2.32 -2.95 9.72
CA TRP A 136 -1.31 -3.60 10.55
C TRP A 136 0.08 -3.59 9.89
N GLY A 137 0.17 -3.91 8.59
CA GLY A 137 1.44 -3.81 7.86
C GLY A 137 2.04 -2.40 7.88
N ILE A 138 1.20 -1.37 7.78
CA ILE A 138 1.62 0.04 7.75
C ILE A 138 2.06 0.53 9.14
N THR A 139 1.35 0.14 10.20
CA THR A 139 1.55 0.69 11.55
C THR A 139 2.41 -0.20 12.45
N GLY A 140 2.60 -1.47 12.09
CA GLY A 140 3.22 -2.48 12.94
C GLY A 140 2.35 -2.96 14.10
N SER A 141 1.14 -2.41 14.28
CA SER A 141 0.23 -2.75 15.38
C SER A 141 -1.06 -3.38 14.87
N ARG A 142 -1.49 -4.47 15.51
CA ARG A 142 -2.72 -5.18 15.14
C ARG A 142 -3.90 -4.58 15.89
N ASP A 143 -4.98 -4.26 15.20
CA ASP A 143 -6.22 -3.86 15.86
C ASP A 143 -6.82 -5.08 16.59
N GLU A 144 -6.83 -5.03 17.91
CA GLU A 144 -7.34 -6.09 18.78
C GLU A 144 -8.83 -6.41 18.50
N ASN A 145 -9.60 -5.41 18.06
CA ASN A 145 -11.03 -5.57 17.76
C ASN A 145 -11.28 -6.39 16.49
N VAL A 146 -10.30 -6.48 15.59
CA VAL A 146 -10.37 -7.30 14.36
C VAL A 146 -9.93 -8.74 14.65
N GLY A 147 -8.97 -8.91 15.56
CA GLY A 147 -8.54 -10.23 16.03
C GLY A 147 -9.69 -11.05 16.61
N ALA A 148 -10.55 -10.42 17.43
CA ALA A 148 -11.70 -11.07 18.06
C ALA A 148 -12.79 -11.51 17.06
N ARG A 149 -12.99 -10.79 15.94
CA ARG A 149 -13.98 -11.15 14.91
C ARG A 149 -13.55 -12.36 14.09
N ARG A 150 -12.24 -12.58 13.93
CA ARG A 150 -11.69 -13.75 13.21
C ARG A 150 -11.82 -15.05 14.01
N THR A 151 -11.82 -14.98 15.34
CA THR A 151 -12.02 -16.15 16.21
C THR A 151 -13.49 -16.51 16.41
N GLY A 152 -14.41 -15.60 16.10
CA GLY A 152 -15.86 -15.78 16.31
C GLY A 152 -16.63 -16.44 15.15
N SER A 153 -15.99 -16.83 14.05
CA SER A 153 -16.68 -17.42 12.88
C SER A 153 -16.44 -18.92 12.69
N VAL A 154 -15.97 -19.64 13.70
CA VAL A 154 -15.96 -21.11 13.71
C VAL A 154 -17.01 -21.57 14.72
N GLY A 155 -18.26 -21.62 14.28
CA GLY A 155 -19.37 -22.09 15.11
C GLY A 155 -20.74 -21.61 14.66
N ALA A 156 -21.25 -22.19 13.58
CA ALA A 156 -22.66 -22.50 13.33
C ALA A 156 -22.77 -23.34 12.05
#